data_AF-A0A6D0YBN9-F1
#
_entry.id   AF-A0A6D0YBN9-F1
#
_cell.length_a   1.000
_cell.length_b   1.000
_cell.length_c   1.000
_cell.angle_alpha   90.00
_cell.angle_beta   90.00
_cell.angle_gamma   90.00
#
_symmetry.space_group_name_H-M   'P 1'
#
loop_
_entity.id
_entity.type
_entity.pdbx_description
1 polymer ?
#
loop_
_entity_poly.entity_id
_entity_poly.type
_entity_poly.pdbx_seq_one_letter_code
_entity_poly.pdbx_strand_id
1 'polypeptide(L)' 'LQGFAVALKMGATKKDFDNTVAIHPTAAEEFVTMR' A
#
# COMPACT_ATOMS: atom_id res chain seq x y z
N LEU A 1 -6.71 -2.57 6.30
CA LEU A 1 -6.99 -1.22 6.82
C LEU A 1 -5.99 -0.75 7.89
N GLN A 2 -5.80 -1.48 9.01
CA GLN A 2 -4.94 -1.03 10.11
C GLN A 2 -3.49 -0.68 9.69
N GLY A 3 -2.84 -1.51 8.87
CA GLY A 3 -1.50 -1.21 8.35
C GLY A 3 -1.44 0.05 7.47
N PHE A 4 -2.46 0.27 6.63
CA PHE A 4 -2.59 1.49 5.83
C PHE A 4 -2.76 2.73 6.71
N ALA A 5 -3.48 2.64 7.83
CA ALA A 5 -3.60 3.75 8.78
C ALA A 5 -2.24 4.18 9.37
N VAL A 6 -1.34 3.22 9.63
CA VAL A 6 0.04 3.51 10.05
C VAL A 6 0.82 4.19 8.93
N ALA A 7 0.79 3.64 7.72
CA ALA A 7 1.49 4.22 6.56
C ALA A 7 1.04 5.68 6.30
N LEU A 8 -0.26 5.94 6.35
CA LEU A 8 -0.80 7.29 6.21
C LEU A 8 -0.39 8.22 7.35
N LYS A 9 -0.37 7.72 8.60
CA LYS A 9 0.11 8.50 9.75
C LYS A 9 1.60 8.88 9.62
N MET A 10 2.39 8.05 8.94
CA MET A 10 3.80 8.31 8.62
C MET A 10 4.01 9.22 7.40
N GLY A 11 2.93 9.64 6.72
CA GLY A 11 3.03 10.50 5.54
C GLY A 11 3.39 9.76 4.26
N ALA A 12 3.04 8.48 4.15
CA ALA A 12 3.26 7.70 2.93
C ALA A 12 2.63 8.38 1.70
N THR A 13 3.43 8.47 0.64
CA THR A 13 3.05 8.99 -0.67
C THR A 13 2.73 7.85 -1.63
N LYS A 14 2.14 8.15 -2.79
CA LYS A 14 1.86 7.12 -3.82
C LYS A 14 3.11 6.33 -4.21
N LYS A 15 4.27 6.99 -4.28
CA LYS A 15 5.56 6.36 -4.57
C LYS A 15 5.95 5.30 -3.55
N ASP A 16 5.59 5.48 -2.28
CA ASP A 16 5.88 4.49 -1.23
C ASP A 16 5.04 3.23 -1.40
N PHE A 17 3.78 3.38 -1.85
CA PHE A 17 2.93 2.25 -2.23
C PHE A 17 3.46 1.56 -3.49
N ASP A 18 3.92 2.31 -4.50
CA ASP A 18 4.54 1.73 -5.72
C ASP A 18 5.84 0.97 -5.42
N ASN A 19 6.58 1.39 -4.40
CA ASN A 19 7.79 0.70 -3.96
C ASN A 19 7.50 -0.55 -3.09
N THR A 20 6.23 -0.80 -2.74
CA THR A 20 5.84 -1.93 -1.89
C THR A 20 5.54 -3.15 -2.74
N VAL A 21 6.18 -4.28 -2.44
CA VAL A 21 5.90 -5.55 -3.13
C VAL A 21 4.50 -6.04 -2.78
N ALA A 22 3.72 -6.34 -3.81
CA ALA A 22 2.39 -6.92 -3.69
C ALA A 22 2.42 -8.32 -3.05
N ILE A 23 1.39 -8.61 -2.24
CA ILE A 23 1.15 -9.96 -1.71
C ILE A 23 -0.01 -10.57 -2.49
N HIS A 24 0.30 -11.59 -3.30
CA HIS A 24 -0.65 -12.28 -4.14
C HIS A 24 -0.99 -13.68 -3.58
N PRO A 25 -2.24 -14.18 -3.68
CA PRO A 25 -3.44 -13.51 -4.19
C PRO A 25 -4.22 -12.84 -3.05
N THR A 26 -4.31 -11.51 -3.04
CA THR A 26 -5.07 -10.81 -1.99
C THR A 26 -5.75 -9.54 -2.52
N ALA A 27 -6.94 -9.22 -2.01
CA ALA A 27 -7.56 -7.92 -2.30
C ALA A 27 -6.72 -6.71 -1.80
N ALA A 28 -5.74 -6.94 -0.93
CA ALA A 28 -4.83 -5.89 -0.48
C ALA A 28 -3.80 -5.49 -1.55
N GLU A 29 -3.48 -6.38 -2.50
CA GLU A 29 -2.49 -6.11 -3.55
C GLU A 29 -2.91 -4.95 -4.46
N GLU A 30 -4.21 -4.81 -4.70
CA GLU A 30 -4.80 -3.73 -5.50
C GLU A 30 -4.44 -2.33 -4.96
N PHE A 31 -4.20 -2.16 -3.66
CA PHE A 31 -3.84 -0.87 -3.08
C PHE A 31 -2.39 -0.44 -3.35
N VAL A 32 -1.50 -1.38 -3.65
CA VAL A 32 -0.08 -1.11 -3.95
C VAL A 32 0.23 -1.17 -5.44
N THR A 33 -0.75 -1.57 -6.28
CA THR A 33 -0.60 -1.70 -7.74
C THR A 33 -1.45 -0.70 -8.55
N MET A 34 -2.22 0.19 -7.89
CA MET A 34 -2.99 1.25 -8.58
C MET A 34 -2.08 2.15 -9.43
N ARG A 35 -2.59 2.66 -10.56
CA ARG A 35 -1.85 3.58 -11.46
C ARG A 35 -2.20 5.04 -11.23
#